data_AF-A0A497KKB7-F1
#
_entry.id   AF-A0A497KKB7-F1
#
_cell.length_a   1.000
_cell.length_b   1.000
_cell.length_c   1.000
_cell.angle_alpha   90.00
_cell.angle_beta   90.00
_cell.angle_gamma   90.00
#
_symmetry.space_group_name_H-M   'P 1'
#
loop_
_entity.id
_entity.type
_entity.pdbx_description
1 polymer ?
#
loop_
_entity_poly.entity_id
_entity_poly.type
_entity_poly.pdbx_seq_one_letter_code
_entity_poly.pdbx_strand_id
1 'polypeptide(L)'
;MAGKIKVGVLGATGIVGQKFVKLLERNPWFRLEVVAASEKSVGKVYGEAIRGSGENFSDEIKELEVKPLNPKAFRDEDVDI
;
A
#
# COMPACT_ATOMS: atom_id res chain seq x y z
N MET A 1 4.98 -5.77 24.39
CA MET A 1 5.63 -5.48 23.09
C MET A 1 4.77 -4.43 22.40
N ALA A 2 5.34 -3.28 22.03
CA ALA A 2 4.62 -2.32 21.20
C ALA A 2 4.26 -2.99 19.87
N GLY A 3 3.00 -2.85 19.42
CA GLY A 3 2.56 -3.38 18.13
C GLY A 3 3.31 -2.74 16.97
N LYS A 4 3.25 -3.35 15.77
CA LYS A 4 3.78 -2.72 14.56
C LYS A 4 3.06 -1.40 14.29
N ILE A 5 3.79 -0.39 13.82
CA ILE A 5 3.25 0.90 13.41
C ILE A 5 2.54 0.71 12.07
N LYS A 6 1.28 1.12 11.99
CA LYS A 6 0.51 1.04 10.75
C LYS A 6 0.92 2.17 9.83
N VAL A 7 1.24 1.83 8.58
CA VAL A 7 1.69 2.81 7.58
C VAL A 7 0.94 2.68 6.27
N GLY A 8 0.88 3.79 5.55
CA GLY A 8 0.25 3.91 4.25
C GLY A 8 1.23 4.40 3.19
N VAL A 9 1.06 3.96 1.94
CA VAL A 9 1.89 4.43 0.82
C VAL A 9 1.04 5.20 -0.19
N LEU A 10 1.33 6.49 -0.35
CA LEU A 10 0.80 7.32 -1.43
C LEU A 10 1.57 7.06 -2.73
N GLY A 11 0.84 6.88 -3.83
CA GLY A 11 1.44 6.58 -5.13
C GLY A 11 1.99 5.15 -5.21
N ALA A 12 1.39 4.22 -4.47
CA ALA A 12 1.86 2.83 -4.31
C ALA A 12 2.05 2.10 -5.65
N THR A 13 1.26 2.42 -6.68
CA THR A 13 1.34 1.75 -7.99
C THR A 13 2.48 2.24 -8.88
N GLY A 14 3.12 3.37 -8.57
CA GLY A 14 4.28 3.86 -9.31
C GLY A 14 5.56 3.07 -8.96
N ILE A 15 6.60 3.18 -9.78
CA ILE A 15 7.87 2.44 -9.58
C ILE A 15 8.47 2.69 -8.18
N VAL A 16 8.41 3.92 -7.68
CA VAL A 16 8.91 4.27 -6.34
C VAL A 16 7.98 3.71 -5.25
N GLY A 17 6.66 3.84 -5.41
CA GLY A 17 5.69 3.30 -4.46
C GLY A 17 5.79 1.78 -4.33
N GLN A 18 5.95 1.07 -5.44
CA GLN A 18 6.14 -0.38 -5.45
C GLN A 18 7.38 -0.81 -4.66
N LYS A 19 8.49 -0.06 -4.75
CA LYS A 19 9.68 -0.31 -3.93
C LYS A 19 9.43 -0.10 -2.44
N PHE A 20 8.69 0.95 -2.07
CA PHE A 20 8.31 1.16 -0.67
C PHE A 20 7.42 0.04 -0.15
N VAL A 21 6.39 -0.36 -0.89
CA VAL A 21 5.53 -1.49 -0.55
C VAL A 21 6.38 -2.75 -0.35
N LYS A 22 7.38 -2.98 -1.21
CA LYS A 22 8.26 -4.15 -1.11
C LYS A 22 9.13 -4.15 0.15
N LEU A 23 9.65 -2.98 0.54
CA LEU A 23 10.43 -2.82 1.77
C LEU A 23 9.56 -2.97 3.02
N LEU A 24 8.31 -2.49 2.96
CA LEU A 24 7.36 -2.55 4.07
C LEU A 24 6.78 -3.95 4.30
N GLU A 25 6.58 -4.73 3.24
CA GLU A 25 6.06 -6.11 3.29
C GLU A 25 6.83 -7.00 4.29
N ARG A 26 8.15 -6.81 4.40
CA ARG A 26 9.02 -7.63 5.28
C ARG A 26 9.51 -6.86 6.50
N ASN A 27 8.92 -5.73 6.83
CA ASN A 27 9.42 -4.87 7.89
C ASN A 27 8.99 -5.36 9.30
N PRO A 28 9.92 -5.42 10.27
CA PRO A 28 9.58 -5.84 11.64
C PRO A 28 8.84 -4.77 12.44
N TRP A 29 8.99 -3.50 12.10
CA TRP A 29 8.43 -2.35 12.82
C TRP A 29 7.14 -1.83 12.19
N PHE A 30 7.03 -1.89 10.87
CA PHE A 30 5.92 -1.35 10.11
C PHE A 30 4.99 -2.43 9.57
N ARG A 31 3.70 -2.13 9.54
CA ARG A 31 2.66 -2.92 8.87
C ARG A 31 2.02 -2.03 7.81
N LEU A 32 2.16 -2.41 6.55
CA LEU A 32 1.46 -1.72 5.47
C LEU A 32 -0.03 -2.04 5.57
N GLU A 33 -0.83 -1.02 5.84
CA GLU A 33 -2.28 -1.15 5.95
C GLU A 33 -2.98 -0.54 4.72
N VAL A 34 -2.45 0.58 4.21
CA VAL A 34 -3.09 1.34 3.13
C VAL A 34 -2.16 1.52 1.94
N VAL A 35 -2.66 1.23 0.75
CA VAL A 35 -2.05 1.63 -0.52
C VAL A 35 -2.98 2.60 -1.23
N ALA A 36 -2.46 3.74 -1.68
CA ALA A 36 -3.26 4.69 -2.45
C ALA A 36 -2.58 5.07 -3.76
N ALA A 37 -3.40 5.33 -4.77
CA ALA A 37 -2.92 5.72 -6.09
C ALA A 37 -3.96 6.56 -6.85
N SER A 38 -3.67 6.86 -8.12
CA SER A 38 -4.55 7.62 -9.01
C SER A 38 -5.94 7.00 -9.12
N GLU A 39 -6.95 7.82 -9.42
CA GLU A 39 -8.36 7.40 -9.59
C GLU A 39 -8.55 6.18 -10.50
N LYS A 40 -7.72 6.03 -11.54
CA LYS A 40 -7.76 4.88 -12.48
C LYS A 40 -7.48 3.52 -11.81
N SER A 41 -6.85 3.53 -10.65
CA SER A 41 -6.45 2.35 -9.88
C SER A 41 -7.34 2.13 -8.65
N VAL A 42 -8.12 3.14 -8.22
CA VAL A 42 -8.94 3.07 -7.01
C VAL A 42 -10.00 1.98 -7.14
N GLY A 43 -10.22 1.24 -6.04
CA GLY A 43 -11.19 0.14 -5.96
C GLY A 43 -10.72 -1.17 -6.61
N LYS A 44 -9.56 -1.18 -7.26
CA LYS A 44 -8.91 -2.43 -7.69
C LYS A 44 -8.07 -2.99 -6.54
N VAL A 45 -7.85 -4.29 -6.58
CA VAL A 45 -6.83 -4.91 -5.73
C VAL A 45 -5.44 -4.50 -6.23
N TYR A 46 -4.50 -4.32 -5.32
CA TYR A 46 -3.18 -3.79 -5.61
C TYR A 46 -2.46 -4.59 -6.70
N GLY A 47 -2.58 -5.93 -6.66
CA GLY A 47 -2.01 -6.83 -7.66
C GLY A 47 -2.47 -6.55 -9.10
N GLU A 48 -3.73 -6.18 -9.29
CA GLU A 48 -4.24 -5.77 -10.61
C GLU A 48 -3.71 -4.40 -11.02
N ALA A 49 -3.60 -3.48 -10.06
CA ALA A 49 -3.14 -2.12 -10.29
C ALA A 49 -1.65 -2.02 -10.67
N ILE A 50 -0.85 -3.06 -10.38
CA ILE A 50 0.58 -3.16 -10.71
C ILE A 50 0.89 -4.21 -11.80
N ARG A 51 -0.12 -4.68 -12.54
CA ARG A 51 0.05 -5.71 -13.59
C ARG A 51 1.11 -5.26 -14.61
N GLY A 52 2.24 -5.98 -14.66
CA GLY A 52 3.43 -5.61 -15.45
C GLY A 52 4.63 -5.14 -14.62
N SER A 53 4.51 -5.09 -13.29
CA SER A 53 5.64 -4.93 -12.38
C SER A 53 6.62 -6.11 -12.48
N GLY A 54 7.91 -5.83 -12.32
CA GLY A 54 8.95 -6.85 -12.15
C GLY A 54 9.08 -7.36 -10.71
N GLU A 55 8.32 -6.78 -9.76
CA GLU A 55 8.37 -7.16 -8.35
C GLU A 55 7.34 -8.24 -8.02
N ASN A 56 7.74 -9.21 -7.19
CA ASN A 56 6.85 -10.24 -6.68
C ASN A 56 6.36 -9.87 -5.28
N PHE A 57 5.06 -9.64 -5.12
CA PHE A 57 4.41 -9.41 -3.82
C PHE A 57 3.69 -10.67 -3.32
N SER A 58 3.55 -10.80 -2.00
CA SER A 58 2.70 -11.80 -1.35
C SER A 58 1.23 -11.58 -1.67
N ASP A 59 0.41 -12.61 -1.46
CA ASP A 59 -1.03 -12.54 -1.74
C ASP A 59 -1.72 -11.52 -0.82
N GLU A 60 -1.32 -11.45 0.46
CA GLU A 60 -1.79 -10.43 1.41
C GLU A 60 -1.64 -9.00 0.86
N ILE A 61 -0.47 -8.68 0.28
CA ILE A 61 -0.21 -7.36 -0.31
C ILE A 61 -0.99 -7.15 -1.60
N LYS A 62 -1.14 -8.20 -2.42
CA LYS A 62 -1.86 -8.10 -3.70
C LYS A 62 -3.35 -7.88 -3.51
N GLU A 63 -3.92 -8.41 -2.43
CA GLU A 63 -5.34 -8.30 -2.08
C GLU A 63 -5.72 -6.94 -1.46
N LEU A 64 -4.74 -6.10 -1.09
CA LEU A 64 -5.02 -4.76 -0.58
C LEU A 64 -5.80 -3.94 -1.60
N GLU A 65 -6.91 -3.33 -1.17
CA GLU A 65 -7.68 -2.43 -2.00
C GLU A 65 -6.96 -1.09 -2.16
N VAL A 66 -6.82 -0.61 -3.40
CA VAL A 66 -6.23 0.70 -3.68
C VAL A 66 -7.21 1.82 -3.29
N LYS A 67 -6.81 2.62 -2.32
CA LYS A 67 -7.55 3.79 -1.83
C LYS A 67 -7.26 5.04 -2.67
N PRO A 68 -8.15 6.06 -2.66
CA PRO A 68 -7.89 7.33 -3.32
C PRO A 68 -6.77 8.13 -2.64
N LEU A 69 -6.08 8.99 -3.41
CA LEU A 69 -5.08 9.96 -2.91
C LEU A 69 -5.77 11.11 -2.14
N ASN A 70 -6.46 10.79 -1.05
CA ASN A 70 -7.10 11.76 -0.18
C ASN A 70 -6.65 11.49 1.27
N PRO A 71 -6.06 12.47 1.97
CA PRO A 71 -5.65 12.32 3.38
C PRO A 71 -6.77 11.87 4.32
N LYS A 72 -8.04 12.13 3.98
CA LYS A 72 -9.18 11.62 4.77
C LYS A 72 -9.23 10.09 4.79
N ALA A 73 -8.91 9.43 3.67
CA ALA A 73 -8.92 7.97 3.58
C ALA A 73 -7.91 7.30 4.53
N PHE A 74 -6.88 8.03 4.98
CA PHE A 74 -5.86 7.52 5.90
C PHE A 74 -6.18 7.81 7.38
N ARG A 75 -6.94 8.89 7.64
CA ARG A 75 -7.37 9.24 9.00
C ARG A 75 -8.37 8.26 9.57
N ASP A 76 -9.21 7.67 8.73
CA ASP A 76 -10.21 6.69 9.18
C ASP A 76 -9.57 5.35 9.61
N GLU A 77 -8.35 5.05 9.15
CA GLU A 77 -7.65 3.80 9.46
C GLU A 77 -6.57 3.92 10.57
N ASP A 78 -6.34 5.13 11.09
CA ASP A 78 -5.29 5.46 12.08
C ASP A 78 -3.89 5.03 11.58
N VAL A 79 -3.52 5.55 10.40
CA VAL A 79 -2.33 5.15 9.63
C VAL A 79 -1.39 6.33 9.41
N ASP A 80 -0.10 6.14 9.70
CA ASP A 80 0.96 7.10 9.36
C ASP A 80 1.31 7.04 7.86
N ILE A 81 1.51 8.18 7.21
CA ILE A 81 1.85 8.29 5.78
C ILE A 81 3.31 8.71 5.59
#